data_AF-A0A2J6PGD6-F1
#
_entry.id   AF-A0A2J6PGD6-F1
#
_cell.length_a   1.000
_cell.length_b   1.000
_cell.length_c   1.000
_cell.angle_alpha   90.00
_cell.angle_beta   90.00
_cell.angle_gamma   90.00
#
_symmetry.space_group_name_H-M   'P 1'
#
loop_
_entity.id
_entity.type
_entity.pdbx_description
1 polymer ?
#
loop_
_entity_poly.entity_id
_entity_poly.type
_entity_poly.pdbx_seq_one_letter_code
_entity_poly.pdbx_strand_id
1 'polypeptide(L)' 'NAVIFDIRRDGRPDLLRLVWKLYNLEKVEVVFIISNPKLTRKVVYGLESRGVPAFGPIWDS' A
#
# COMPACT_ATOMS: atom_id res chain seq x y z
N ASN A 1 -1.55 -8.91 -13.10
CA ASN A 1 -2.41 -7.78 -13.50
C ASN A 1 -1.94 -6.49 -12.85
N ALA A 2 -2.08 -5.36 -13.52
CA ALA A 2 -1.78 -4.04 -12.96
C ALA A 2 -3.09 -3.24 -12.81
N VAL A 3 -3.24 -2.54 -11.69
CA VAL A 3 -4.36 -1.60 -11.45
C VAL A 3 -3.80 -0.19 -11.52
N ILE A 4 -4.38 0.63 -12.40
CA ILE A 4 -3.95 2.02 -12.60
C ILE A 4 -5.03 2.95 -12.04
N PHE A 5 -4.64 3.85 -11.13
CA PHE A 5 -5.52 4.89 -10.57
C PHE A 5 -5.06 6.27 -11.03
N ASP A 6 -5.97 7.05 -11.62
CA ASP A 6 -5.71 8.45 -11.98
C ASP A 6 -6.29 9.37 -10.90
N ILE A 7 -5.40 9.95 -10.08
CA ILE A 7 -5.80 10.84 -8.99
C ILE A 7 -6.45 12.15 -9.46
N ARG A 8 -6.23 12.58 -10.72
CA ARG A 8 -6.83 13.81 -11.25
C ARG A 8 -8.30 13.61 -11.61
N ARG A 9 -8.65 12.40 -12.07
CA ARG A 9 -10.01 12.04 -12.42
C ARG A 9 -10.79 11.48 -11.24
N ASP A 10 -10.15 10.60 -10.46
CA ASP A 10 -10.83 9.74 -9.49
C ASP A 10 -10.62 10.22 -8.03
N GLY A 11 -9.76 11.23 -7.83
CA GLY A 11 -9.32 11.68 -6.51
C GLY A 11 -8.28 10.74 -5.89
N ARG A 12 -7.70 11.15 -4.75
CA ARG A 12 -6.72 10.32 -4.05
C ARG A 12 -7.44 9.23 -3.24
N PRO A 13 -7.25 7.94 -3.55
CA PRO A 13 -7.90 6.88 -2.80
C PRO A 13 -7.29 6.72 -1.40
N ASP A 14 -8.04 6.08 -0.50
CA ASP A 14 -7.45 5.51 0.71
C ASP A 14 -6.60 4.30 0.33
N LEU A 15 -5.29 4.54 0.19
CA LEU A 15 -4.32 3.54 -0.21
C LEU A 15 -4.26 2.34 0.72
N LEU A 16 -4.45 2.52 2.04
CA LEU A 16 -4.44 1.38 2.96
C LEU A 16 -5.61 0.45 2.68
N ARG A 17 -6.81 1.02 2.49
CA ARG A 17 -8.01 0.25 2.16
C ARG A 17 -7.89 -0.45 0.80
N LEU A 18 -7.32 0.23 -0.18
CA LEU A 18 -7.09 -0.33 -1.52
C LEU A 18 -6.14 -1.52 -1.46
N VAL A 19 -4.97 -1.35 -0.82
CA VAL A 19 -3.96 -2.41 -0.70
C VAL A 19 -4.48 -3.59 0.10
N TRP A 20 -5.20 -3.34 1.21
CA TRP A 20 -5.85 -4.39 1.99
C TRP A 20 -6.84 -5.21 1.14
N LYS A 21 -7.66 -4.56 0.32
CA LYS A 21 -8.59 -5.25 -0.58
C LYS A 21 -7.83 -6.12 -1.59
N LEU A 22 -6.79 -5.58 -2.23
CA LEU A 22 -5.99 -6.31 -3.21
C LEU A 22 -5.27 -7.51 -2.58
N TYR A 23 -4.71 -7.35 -1.38
CA TYR A 23 -4.05 -8.42 -0.65
C TYR A 23 -4.98 -9.65 -0.48
N ASN A 24 -6.22 -9.40 -0.03
CA ASN A 24 -7.21 -10.45 0.18
C ASN A 24 -7.73 -11.09 -1.11
N LEU A 25 -7.81 -10.33 -2.20
CA LEU A 25 -8.31 -10.84 -3.49
C LEU A 25 -7.24 -11.65 -4.25
N GLU A 26 -6.01 -11.16 -4.24
CA GLU A 26 -4.91 -11.69 -5.06
C GLU A 26 -4.08 -12.75 -4.31
N LYS A 27 -4.43 -13.07 -3.04
CA LYS A 27 -3.74 -14.07 -2.19
C LYS A 27 -2.22 -13.86 -2.14
N VAL A 28 -1.78 -12.61 -2.08
CA VAL A 28 -0.35 -12.28 -2.07
C VAL A 28 0.26 -12.54 -0.69
N GLU A 29 1.55 -12.85 -0.67
CA GLU A 29 2.27 -13.15 0.58
C GLU A 29 2.81 -11.88 1.26
N VAL A 30 3.11 -10.83 0.48
CA VAL A 30 3.82 -9.63 0.95
C VAL A 30 3.42 -8.38 0.16
N VAL A 31 3.53 -7.22 0.80
CA VAL A 31 3.36 -5.91 0.17
C VAL A 31 4.66 -5.10 0.21
N PHE A 32 5.06 -4.56 -0.94
CA PHE A 32 6.10 -3.52 -1.01
C PHE A 32 5.45 -2.19 -1.39
N ILE A 33 5.73 -1.13 -0.62
CA ILE A 33 5.23 0.22 -0.90
C ILE A 33 6.38 1.19 -1.11
N ILE A 34 6.32 1.92 -2.23
CA ILE A 34 7.25 3.01 -2.55
C ILE A 34 6.46 4.30 -2.60
N SER A 35 6.68 5.17 -1.62
CA SER A 35 6.03 6.47 -1.54
C SER A 35 6.81 7.39 -0.59
N ASN A 36 6.31 8.60 -0.39
CA ASN A 36 6.87 9.51 0.61
C ASN A 36 6.80 8.91 2.03
N PRO A 37 7.70 9.32 2.94
CA PRO A 37 7.82 8.69 4.26
C PRO A 37 6.53 8.67 5.09
N LYS A 38 5.71 9.73 4.99
CA LYS A 38 4.44 9.83 5.74
C LYS A 38 3.46 8.75 5.31
N LEU A 39 3.28 8.57 4.00
CA LEU A 39 2.35 7.58 3.48
C LEU A 39 2.89 6.17 3.67
N THR A 40 4.18 5.95 3.42
CA THR A 40 4.84 4.66 3.62
C THR A 40 4.62 4.17 5.06
N ARG A 41 4.93 5.00 6.08
CA ARG A 41 4.69 4.64 7.48
C ARG A 41 3.22 4.32 7.76
N LYS A 42 2.28 5.12 7.25
CA LYS A 42 0.85 4.89 7.45
C LYS A 42 0.41 3.52 6.90
N VAL A 43 0.86 3.16 5.70
CA VAL A 43 0.45 1.91 5.06
C VAL A 43 1.14 0.71 5.69
N VAL A 44 2.46 0.77 5.90
CA VAL A 44 3.22 -0.31 6.55
C VAL A 44 2.62 -0.64 7.91
N TYR A 45 2.48 0.35 8.79
CA TYR A 45 1.87 0.16 10.10
C TYR A 45 0.43 -0.39 10.01
N GLY A 46 -0.37 0.11 9.06
CA GLY A 46 -1.73 -0.34 8.86
C GLY A 46 -1.83 -1.81 8.42
N LEU A 47 -0.86 -2.30 7.64
CA LEU A 47 -0.83 -3.68 7.19
C LEU A 47 -0.23 -4.62 8.24
N GLU A 48 0.89 -4.23 8.86
CA GLU A 48 1.54 -5.02 9.90
C GLU A 48 0.63 -5.23 11.13
N SER A 49 -0.13 -4.20 11.52
CA SER A 49 -1.14 -4.32 12.59
C SER A 49 -2.28 -5.29 12.28
N ARG A 50 -2.39 -5.76 11.03
CA ARG A 50 -3.34 -6.80 10.56
C ARG A 50 -2.65 -8.12 10.26
N GLY A 51 -1.38 -8.28 10.64
CA GLY A 51 -0.58 -9.48 10.37
C GLY A 51 -0.12 -9.60 8.92
N VAL A 52 -0.18 -8.53 8.12
CA VAL A 52 0.30 -8.53 6.73
C VAL A 52 1.75 -8.05 6.68
N PRO A 53 2.68 -8.85 6.14
CA PRO A 53 4.05 -8.40 5.89
C PRO A 53 4.08 -7.24 4.89
N ALA A 54 4.62 -6.09 5.31
CA ALA A 54 4.70 -4.90 4.47
C ALA A 54 6.03 -4.16 4.64
N PHE A 55 6.62 -3.73 3.52
CA PHE A 55 7.95 -3.11 3.52
C PHE A 55 7.97 -1.79 2.76
N GLY A 56 8.64 -0.80 3.34
CA GLY A 56 8.97 0.47 2.69
C GLY A 56 10.33 0.44 1.98
N PRO A 57 10.72 1.53 1.30
CA PRO A 57 12.06 1.65 0.74
C PRO A 57 13.12 1.68 1.84
N ILE A 58 14.27 1.02 1.61
CA ILE A 58 15.39 0.89 2.55
C ILE A 58 16.27 2.16 2.55
N TRP A 59 16.45 2.75 1.38
CA TRP A 59 17.21 3.98 1.19
C TRP A 59 16.23 5.15 1.22
N ASP A 60 16.50 6.11 2.10
CA ASP A 60 15.57 7.19 2.41
C ASP A 60 15.46 8.20 1.27
N SER A 61 14.20 8.57 1.02
CA SER A 61 13.81 9.88 0.53
C SER A 61 13.32 10.71 1.71
#